data_AF-D6RK51-F1
#
_entry.id   AF-D6RK51-F1
#
_cell.length_a   1.000
_cell.length_b   1.000
_cell.length_c   1.000
_cell.angle_alpha   90.00
_cell.angle_beta   90.00
_cell.angle_gamma   90.00
#
_symmetry.space_group_name_H-M   'P 1'
#
loop_
_entity.id
_entity.type
_entity.pdbx_description
1 polymer ?
#
loop_
_entity_poly.entity_id
_entity_poly.type
_entity_poly.pdbx_seq_one_letter_code
_entity_poly.pdbx_strand_id
1 'polypeptide(L)'
;MDLYSFWISSLTFGRPLNSDPHVACDHETEVDAHRMAWQCPHPCKQQSRSSKIDTFNRKHDYLRISLTERCNLRCFYCMPSEGVELSPPSHILTDGEIIRLASLFVRNGVTKIRLTGGEPTIRKGIVDLTRRLHELQSYGLKSIAMTSNGLVLHRHLPQLIQHGLTHLNLSLDTLDPFKFEFMTRRRGHEAVLKTLNMALDMDLPSVKVNVVVIKGLNDSEVLDFVEMTRDQPISVRFIEFMPFTGNKWDRKKMVPSSNLLETIKSKYPTATRALAEPNETARSWLIPGFKGSFGFISSMSDHFCSSCNRLRLTSDGQIKVCLFDPHEVSLRDAMRQGATDDQLLGIIQGAVSNKKEKHAGMNDIDVTSNRPMILIGNAYHPYRPSKLHRNQRNSKRVPVSSHRHYGTSTRLTHLDDSGRANMVDVGDKSPTKRSATATGRIYITPLAYRLVTQGYPQGSEGPARSELDVEEHKAMSKASRKGDVLTVAQLAAIMGAKQTANLIPLCHPLSLSNVKVALTPRVVEEEQDVGRDGGGEVRCTRRRYMIECSATVACEGKTGVEMEALTAVSVGLLTVWDMLKAVAGKEMEIGEIKVTRKTGSQSGEFERQ
;
A
#
# COMPACT_ATOMS: atom_id res chain seq x y z
N MET A 1 30.86 -57.35 -47.61
CA MET A 1 30.96 -57.24 -46.15
C MET A 1 29.77 -56.42 -45.66
N ASP A 2 28.53 -56.80 -46.00
CA ASP A 2 27.74 -57.97 -45.53
C ASP A 2 26.89 -57.53 -44.32
N LEU A 3 25.55 -57.58 -44.27
CA LEU A 3 24.51 -58.21 -45.10
C LEU A 3 23.14 -57.50 -44.87
N TYR A 4 22.38 -57.29 -45.96
CA TYR A 4 20.90 -57.46 -46.16
C TYR A 4 19.87 -56.61 -45.38
N SER A 5 18.69 -56.19 -45.88
CA SER A 5 17.99 -56.07 -47.19
C SER A 5 16.55 -55.56 -46.89
N PHE A 6 16.09 -54.43 -47.48
CA PHE A 6 15.03 -54.29 -48.53
C PHE A 6 13.51 -54.19 -48.14
N TRP A 7 12.87 -53.09 -48.62
CA TRP A 7 11.47 -52.83 -49.15
C TRP A 7 10.26 -52.72 -48.19
N ILE A 8 9.40 -51.67 -48.17
CA ILE A 8 8.52 -50.93 -49.14
C ILE A 8 7.23 -51.66 -49.58
N SER A 9 6.05 -51.11 -49.23
CA SER A 9 4.82 -50.81 -50.04
C SER A 9 3.58 -50.70 -49.10
N SER A 10 2.78 -49.63 -49.02
CA SER A 10 1.76 -49.02 -49.92
C SER A 10 0.35 -49.68 -49.92
N LEU A 11 -0.68 -48.82 -50.07
CA LEU A 11 -2.12 -49.03 -50.41
C LEU A 11 -3.10 -48.96 -49.20
N THR A 12 -3.96 -47.96 -48.98
CA THR A 12 -5.11 -47.32 -49.69
C THR A 12 -6.50 -47.98 -49.54
N PHE A 13 -7.45 -47.14 -49.10
CA PHE A 13 -8.91 -47.07 -49.41
C PHE A 13 -9.92 -48.09 -48.82
N GLY A 14 -11.05 -47.54 -48.30
CA GLY A 14 -12.35 -48.23 -48.27
C GLY A 14 -13.31 -47.85 -47.13
N ARG A 15 -14.30 -46.98 -47.40
CA ARG A 15 -15.59 -46.91 -46.65
C ARG A 15 -16.50 -48.09 -47.06
N PRO A 16 -17.55 -48.42 -46.28
CA PRO A 16 -18.91 -48.11 -46.77
C PRO A 16 -19.96 -47.69 -45.70
N LEU A 17 -21.16 -47.36 -46.19
CA LEU A 17 -22.36 -46.74 -45.61
C LEU A 17 -23.54 -47.74 -45.43
N ASN A 18 -24.51 -47.37 -44.57
CA ASN A 18 -25.96 -47.73 -44.49
C ASN A 18 -26.33 -49.21 -44.19
N SER A 19 -27.49 -49.60 -43.61
CA SER A 19 -28.87 -49.09 -43.56
C SER A 19 -29.71 -49.83 -42.47
N ASP A 20 -30.83 -49.22 -42.03
CA ASP A 20 -31.91 -49.74 -41.13
C ASP A 20 -32.63 -51.02 -41.61
N PRO A 21 -33.60 -51.62 -40.85
CA PRO A 21 -35.02 -51.19 -40.92
C PRO A 21 -35.91 -51.33 -39.64
N HIS A 22 -37.06 -50.66 -39.72
CA HIS A 22 -38.25 -50.59 -38.84
C HIS A 22 -39.22 -51.79 -38.90
N VAL A 23 -40.04 -52.00 -37.83
CA VAL A 23 -41.44 -52.55 -37.81
C VAL A 23 -42.14 -51.99 -36.53
N ALA A 24 -43.12 -51.05 -36.54
CA ALA A 24 -44.60 -51.12 -36.75
C ALA A 24 -45.36 -52.00 -35.71
N CYS A 25 -46.56 -51.72 -35.17
CA CYS A 25 -47.47 -50.58 -34.96
C CYS A 25 -48.65 -51.08 -34.07
N ASP A 26 -49.52 -50.16 -33.63
CA ASP A 26 -50.97 -50.33 -33.28
C ASP A 26 -51.47 -50.41 -31.81
N HIS A 27 -52.74 -50.02 -31.69
CA HIS A 27 -53.39 -49.09 -30.76
C HIS A 27 -54.44 -49.75 -29.81
N GLU A 28 -54.79 -49.02 -28.72
CA GLU A 28 -56.10 -48.95 -28.01
C GLU A 28 -56.54 -50.17 -27.14
N THR A 29 -57.13 -50.10 -25.92
CA THR A 29 -57.91 -49.09 -25.16
C THR A 29 -57.88 -49.35 -23.63
N GLU A 30 -58.30 -48.34 -22.85
CA GLU A 30 -58.38 -48.16 -21.39
C GLU A 30 -59.05 -49.28 -20.55
N VAL A 31 -58.59 -49.51 -19.29
CA VAL A 31 -59.38 -49.35 -18.03
C VAL A 31 -58.46 -49.20 -16.79
N ASP A 32 -59.00 -48.52 -15.79
CA ASP A 32 -58.46 -47.89 -14.57
C ASP A 32 -57.68 -48.69 -13.50
N ALA A 33 -56.96 -47.86 -12.71
CA ALA A 33 -56.77 -47.89 -11.25
C ALA A 33 -55.45 -48.42 -10.63
N HIS A 34 -54.65 -47.42 -10.22
CA HIS A 34 -53.83 -47.37 -9.00
C HIS A 34 -52.58 -48.25 -8.85
N ARG A 35 -51.41 -47.68 -9.18
CA ARG A 35 -50.28 -47.49 -8.24
C ARG A 35 -49.13 -46.67 -8.86
N MET A 36 -48.79 -45.57 -8.19
CA MET A 36 -47.45 -44.94 -8.14
C MET A 36 -46.70 -44.67 -9.46
N ALA A 37 -47.00 -43.52 -10.08
CA ALA A 37 -45.99 -42.69 -10.77
C ALA A 37 -45.77 -41.45 -9.87
N TRP A 38 -44.60 -40.81 -9.79
CA TRP A 38 -44.03 -40.01 -10.87
C TRP A 38 -42.54 -40.32 -11.08
N GLN A 39 -42.24 -41.00 -12.19
CA GLN A 39 -40.97 -40.91 -12.88
C GLN A 39 -41.02 -39.69 -13.83
N CYS A 40 -40.02 -38.82 -13.74
CA CYS A 40 -39.85 -37.71 -14.69
C CYS A 40 -39.13 -38.24 -15.96
N PRO A 41 -39.62 -37.94 -17.18
CA PRO A 41 -39.10 -38.51 -18.42
C PRO A 41 -38.02 -37.61 -19.04
N HIS A 42 -36.85 -37.56 -18.42
CA HIS A 42 -35.63 -37.13 -19.11
C HIS A 42 -34.48 -37.96 -18.56
N PRO A 43 -33.63 -38.60 -19.40
CA PRO A 43 -32.33 -39.02 -18.94
C PRO A 43 -31.54 -37.74 -18.67
N CYS A 44 -31.66 -37.19 -17.46
CA CYS A 44 -30.76 -36.17 -16.98
C CYS A 44 -29.40 -36.87 -16.85
N LYS A 45 -28.65 -36.90 -17.95
CA LYS A 45 -27.21 -37.02 -17.89
C LYS A 45 -26.76 -35.89 -16.98
N GLN A 46 -26.62 -36.18 -15.68
CA GLN A 46 -25.68 -35.48 -14.84
C GLN A 46 -24.31 -35.78 -15.45
N GLN A 47 -23.99 -35.11 -16.56
CA GLN A 47 -22.61 -34.81 -16.87
C GLN A 47 -22.12 -34.13 -15.62
N SER A 48 -21.28 -34.82 -14.86
CA SER A 48 -20.48 -34.21 -13.81
C SER A 48 -19.70 -33.09 -14.49
N ARG A 49 -20.28 -31.88 -14.55
CA ARG A 49 -19.58 -30.71 -15.06
C ARG A 49 -18.36 -30.65 -14.19
N SER A 50 -17.17 -30.77 -14.78
CA SER A 50 -15.95 -30.71 -13.98
C SER A 50 -15.96 -29.37 -13.25
N SER A 51 -15.67 -29.36 -11.95
CA SER A 51 -15.57 -28.18 -11.07
C SER A 51 -14.58 -27.08 -11.55
N LYS A 52 -13.99 -27.28 -12.72
CA LYS A 52 -12.88 -26.55 -13.34
C LYS A 52 -13.34 -25.62 -14.45
N ILE A 53 -14.56 -25.76 -14.96
CA ILE A 53 -15.04 -25.01 -16.12
C ILE A 53 -16.21 -24.12 -15.69
N ASP A 54 -16.13 -22.83 -15.99
CA ASP A 54 -17.22 -21.90 -15.73
C ASP A 54 -18.24 -21.83 -16.87
N THR A 55 -19.26 -20.97 -16.70
CA THR A 55 -20.33 -20.74 -17.68
C THR A 55 -19.85 -20.14 -19.01
N PHE A 56 -18.60 -19.69 -19.09
CA PHE A 56 -17.96 -19.12 -20.28
C PHE A 56 -16.91 -20.06 -20.88
N ASN A 57 -16.91 -21.33 -20.48
CA ASN A 57 -16.01 -22.37 -20.96
C ASN A 57 -14.52 -22.09 -20.64
N ARG A 58 -14.23 -21.32 -19.60
CA ARG A 58 -12.85 -21.06 -19.13
C ARG A 58 -12.43 -22.17 -18.17
N LYS A 59 -11.30 -22.81 -18.46
CA LYS A 59 -10.71 -23.83 -17.57
C LYS A 59 -9.85 -23.18 -16.49
N HIS A 60 -10.15 -23.45 -15.23
CA HIS A 60 -9.44 -22.93 -14.07
C HIS A 60 -8.40 -23.92 -13.56
N ASP A 61 -7.15 -23.76 -13.99
CA ASP A 61 -6.02 -24.62 -13.62
C ASP A 61 -4.98 -23.90 -12.75
N TYR A 62 -5.27 -22.67 -12.30
CA TYR A 62 -4.35 -21.82 -11.56
C TYR A 62 -4.96 -21.31 -10.26
N LEU A 63 -4.45 -21.83 -9.14
CA LEU A 63 -4.83 -21.42 -7.78
C LEU A 63 -3.81 -20.43 -7.19
N ARG A 64 -4.30 -19.33 -6.60
CA ARG A 64 -3.51 -18.43 -5.76
C ARG A 64 -3.91 -18.60 -4.31
N ILE A 65 -2.96 -18.88 -3.43
CA ILE A 65 -3.20 -19.07 -2.00
C ILE A 65 -2.55 -17.92 -1.23
N SER A 66 -3.36 -17.13 -0.55
CA SER A 66 -2.89 -16.12 0.40
C SER A 66 -2.59 -16.79 1.74
N LEU A 67 -1.32 -16.79 2.15
CA LEU A 67 -0.87 -17.55 3.31
C LEU A 67 -0.94 -16.78 4.64
N THR A 68 -0.97 -15.46 4.56
CA THR A 68 -0.98 -14.57 5.73
C THR A 68 -1.46 -13.19 5.30
N GLU A 69 -2.01 -12.42 6.24
CA GLU A 69 -2.34 -11.00 6.05
C GLU A 69 -1.19 -10.09 6.46
N ARG A 70 -0.15 -10.63 7.13
CA ARG A 70 0.99 -9.84 7.60
C ARG A 70 1.92 -9.50 6.44
N CYS A 71 2.40 -8.27 6.44
CA CYS A 71 3.45 -7.79 5.54
C CYS A 71 4.50 -7.02 6.34
N ASN A 72 5.75 -7.07 5.90
CA ASN A 72 6.90 -6.36 6.45
C ASN A 72 7.10 -5.00 5.76
N LEU A 73 6.42 -4.75 4.64
CA LEU A 73 6.32 -3.44 3.98
C LEU A 73 4.98 -2.76 4.25
N ARG A 74 4.90 -1.46 3.96
CA ARG A 74 3.69 -0.62 4.06
C ARG A 74 3.52 0.20 2.78
N CYS A 75 3.47 -0.51 1.65
CA CYS A 75 3.39 0.12 0.33
C CYS A 75 2.13 0.98 0.20
N PHE A 76 2.29 2.25 -0.20
CA PHE A 76 1.19 3.23 -0.18
C PHE A 76 0.00 2.86 -1.08
N TYR A 77 0.23 2.07 -2.13
CA TYR A 77 -0.81 1.63 -3.06
C TYR A 77 -1.51 0.33 -2.64
N CYS A 78 -1.00 -0.34 -1.60
CA CYS A 78 -1.46 -1.66 -1.14
C CYS A 78 -2.05 -1.62 0.27
N MET A 79 -1.38 -0.94 1.21
CA MET A 79 -1.83 -0.80 2.59
C MET A 79 -1.96 0.69 2.97
N PRO A 80 -3.08 1.11 3.58
CA PRO A 80 -3.23 2.46 4.11
C PRO A 80 -2.17 2.81 5.15
N SER A 81 -1.95 4.11 5.35
CA SER A 81 -0.94 4.64 6.28
C SER A 81 -1.09 4.15 7.70
N GLU A 82 -2.34 4.12 8.14
CA GLU A 82 -2.86 3.72 9.44
C GLU A 82 -2.80 2.20 9.67
N GLY A 83 -2.43 1.42 8.64
CA GLY A 83 -2.45 -0.04 8.69
C GLY A 83 -3.86 -0.61 8.54
N VAL A 84 -3.96 -1.93 8.66
CA VAL A 84 -5.23 -2.66 8.56
C VAL A 84 -5.38 -3.55 9.78
N GLU A 85 -6.63 -3.71 10.24
CA GLU A 85 -6.95 -4.64 11.30
C GLU A 85 -6.78 -6.08 10.78
N LEU A 86 -5.96 -6.86 11.49
CA LEU A 86 -5.63 -8.23 11.09
C LEU A 86 -6.56 -9.23 11.77
N SER A 87 -6.90 -10.29 11.05
CA SER A 87 -7.69 -11.39 11.59
C SER A 87 -6.95 -12.10 12.74
N PRO A 88 -7.67 -12.58 13.77
CA PRO A 88 -7.05 -13.35 14.85
C PRO A 88 -6.46 -14.66 14.30
N PRO A 89 -5.43 -15.24 14.93
CA PRO A 89 -4.77 -16.45 14.45
C PRO A 89 -5.72 -17.62 14.21
N SER A 90 -6.77 -17.75 15.03
CA SER A 90 -7.79 -18.80 14.89
C SER A 90 -8.55 -18.70 13.56
N HIS A 91 -8.67 -17.53 12.95
CA HIS A 91 -9.36 -17.34 11.69
C HIS A 91 -8.47 -17.61 10.46
N ILE A 92 -7.16 -17.73 10.64
CA ILE A 92 -6.25 -18.02 9.52
C ILE A 92 -6.19 -19.53 9.28
N LEU A 93 -6.11 -19.93 8.01
CA LEU A 93 -5.92 -21.33 7.63
C LEU A 93 -4.61 -21.89 8.21
N THR A 94 -4.71 -23.08 8.81
CA THR A 94 -3.59 -23.89 9.24
C THR A 94 -2.93 -24.59 8.04
N ASP A 95 -1.70 -25.10 8.23
CA ASP A 95 -1.00 -25.80 7.13
C ASP A 95 -1.73 -27.08 6.72
N GLY A 96 -2.36 -27.79 7.67
CA GLY A 96 -3.20 -28.96 7.37
C GLY A 96 -4.41 -28.60 6.49
N GLU A 97 -5.10 -27.52 6.83
CA GLU A 97 -6.23 -27.01 6.05
C GLU A 97 -5.80 -26.55 4.65
N ILE A 98 -4.66 -25.85 4.52
CA ILE A 98 -4.11 -25.43 3.24
C ILE A 98 -3.80 -26.64 2.35
N ILE A 99 -3.13 -27.67 2.89
CA ILE A 99 -2.79 -28.87 2.12
C ILE A 99 -4.04 -29.66 1.71
N ARG A 100 -5.04 -29.78 2.59
CA ARG A 100 -6.32 -30.43 2.23
C ARG A 100 -6.99 -29.71 1.05
N LEU A 101 -7.15 -28.39 1.14
CA LEU A 101 -7.75 -27.59 0.07
C LEU A 101 -6.90 -27.64 -1.22
N ALA A 102 -5.59 -27.48 -1.11
CA ALA A 102 -4.69 -27.56 -2.26
C ALA A 102 -4.77 -28.93 -2.96
N SER A 103 -4.80 -30.03 -2.19
CA SER A 103 -4.98 -31.38 -2.72
C SER A 103 -6.31 -31.52 -3.48
N LEU A 104 -7.41 -30.99 -2.92
CA LEU A 104 -8.70 -30.97 -3.60
C LEU A 104 -8.64 -30.24 -4.94
N PHE A 105 -8.07 -29.04 -4.96
CA PHE A 105 -7.89 -28.26 -6.20
C PHE A 105 -7.00 -28.98 -7.22
N VAL A 106 -5.89 -29.58 -6.79
CA VAL A 106 -4.94 -30.26 -7.69
C VAL A 106 -5.54 -31.52 -8.31
N ARG A 107 -6.20 -32.37 -7.50
CA ARG A 107 -6.96 -33.52 -8.01
C ARG A 107 -8.08 -33.09 -8.96
N ASN A 108 -8.62 -31.90 -8.71
CA ASN A 108 -9.52 -31.21 -9.61
C ASN A 108 -8.79 -30.29 -10.61
N GLY A 109 -7.62 -30.70 -11.11
CA GLY A 109 -6.99 -30.18 -12.34
C GLY A 109 -6.34 -28.82 -12.25
N VAL A 110 -6.18 -28.27 -11.04
CA VAL A 110 -5.21 -27.20 -10.82
C VAL A 110 -3.80 -27.75 -11.04
N THR A 111 -3.08 -27.18 -11.98
CA THR A 111 -1.70 -27.55 -12.31
C THR A 111 -0.68 -26.54 -11.80
N LYS A 112 -1.15 -25.35 -11.37
CA LYS A 112 -0.30 -24.27 -10.87
C LYS A 112 -0.82 -23.71 -9.57
N ILE A 113 0.03 -23.70 -8.55
CA ILE A 113 -0.24 -23.02 -7.27
C ILE A 113 0.70 -21.84 -7.15
N ARG A 114 0.17 -20.67 -6.79
CA ARG A 114 0.98 -19.50 -6.41
C ARG A 114 0.75 -19.12 -4.97
N LEU A 115 1.84 -19.05 -4.23
CA LEU A 115 1.89 -18.59 -2.85
C LEU A 115 1.99 -17.06 -2.82
N THR A 116 1.08 -16.45 -2.07
CA THR A 116 1.00 -15.00 -1.84
C THR A 116 0.69 -14.73 -0.37
N GLY A 117 0.36 -13.49 -0.02
CA GLY A 117 -0.11 -13.11 1.31
C GLY A 117 -0.36 -11.60 1.35
N GLY A 118 -0.11 -11.00 2.52
CA GLY A 118 0.71 -9.80 2.58
C GLY A 118 2.11 -10.14 2.05
N GLU A 119 2.96 -10.71 2.90
CA GLU A 119 4.27 -11.25 2.48
C GLU A 119 4.41 -12.73 2.92
N PRO A 120 4.50 -13.70 1.96
CA PRO A 120 4.56 -15.12 2.29
C PRO A 120 5.75 -15.50 3.18
N THR A 121 6.91 -14.84 3.06
CA THR A 121 8.10 -15.19 3.85
C THR A 121 7.99 -14.85 5.34
N ILE A 122 6.95 -14.13 5.75
CA ILE A 122 6.69 -13.84 7.17
C ILE A 122 5.98 -15.02 7.86
N ARG A 123 5.33 -15.90 7.08
CA ARG A 123 4.67 -17.07 7.63
C ARG A 123 5.73 -18.06 8.13
N LYS A 124 5.63 -18.43 9.42
CA LYS A 124 6.42 -19.51 10.01
C LYS A 124 6.13 -20.82 9.26
N GLY A 125 7.18 -21.61 8.97
CA GLY A 125 7.01 -22.91 8.30
C GLY A 125 6.81 -22.84 6.79
N ILE A 126 7.02 -21.69 6.13
CA ILE A 126 6.84 -21.56 4.66
C ILE A 126 7.61 -22.61 3.84
N VAL A 127 8.80 -22.99 4.32
CA VAL A 127 9.65 -24.01 3.69
C VAL A 127 8.99 -25.40 3.76
N ASP A 128 8.52 -25.82 4.94
CA ASP A 128 7.82 -27.09 5.10
C ASP A 128 6.48 -27.11 4.34
N LEU A 129 5.74 -26.01 4.35
CA LEU A 129 4.50 -25.90 3.56
C LEU A 129 4.78 -26.07 2.06
N THR A 130 5.86 -25.48 1.55
CA THR A 130 6.27 -25.63 0.14
C THR A 130 6.63 -27.08 -0.16
N ARG A 131 7.38 -27.74 0.73
CA ARG A 131 7.70 -29.17 0.64
C ARG A 131 6.45 -30.05 0.57
N ARG A 132 5.47 -29.82 1.45
CA ARG A 132 4.20 -30.57 1.47
C ARG A 132 3.33 -30.30 0.23
N LEU A 133 3.36 -29.07 -0.30
CA LEU A 133 2.69 -28.78 -1.57
C LEU A 133 3.36 -29.48 -2.75
N HIS A 134 4.68 -29.62 -2.71
CA HIS A 134 5.45 -30.31 -3.75
C HIS A 134 5.10 -31.81 -3.84
N GLU A 135 4.74 -32.46 -2.72
CA GLU A 135 4.23 -33.83 -2.73
C GLU A 135 2.97 -34.00 -3.60
N LEU A 136 2.20 -32.92 -3.84
CA LEU A 136 1.01 -32.93 -4.70
C LEU A 136 1.34 -33.04 -6.19
N GLN A 137 2.62 -33.06 -6.59
CA GLN A 137 3.02 -33.40 -7.96
C GLN A 137 2.50 -34.77 -8.39
N SER A 138 2.44 -35.72 -7.45
CA SER A 138 1.82 -37.05 -7.65
C SER A 138 0.35 -36.99 -8.09
N TYR A 139 -0.34 -35.88 -7.79
CA TYR A 139 -1.75 -35.64 -8.16
C TYR A 139 -1.91 -34.69 -9.36
N GLY A 140 -0.81 -34.29 -10.03
CA GLY A 140 -0.84 -33.47 -11.25
C GLY A 140 -0.44 -32.00 -11.08
N LEU A 141 0.05 -31.59 -9.90
CA LEU A 141 0.64 -30.26 -9.73
C LEU A 141 1.93 -30.17 -10.57
N LYS A 142 2.03 -29.15 -11.44
CA LYS A 142 3.21 -28.96 -12.31
C LYS A 142 4.15 -27.87 -11.80
N SER A 143 3.61 -26.82 -11.19
CA SER A 143 4.43 -25.68 -10.78
C SER A 143 3.95 -25.04 -9.49
N ILE A 144 4.90 -24.76 -8.60
CA ILE A 144 4.73 -23.88 -7.44
C ILE A 144 5.41 -22.55 -7.77
N ALA A 145 4.65 -21.47 -7.64
CA ALA A 145 5.10 -20.11 -7.83
C ALA A 145 5.00 -19.32 -6.53
N MET A 146 5.81 -18.28 -6.38
CA MET A 146 5.69 -17.34 -5.25
C MET A 146 5.66 -15.90 -5.77
N THR A 147 4.83 -15.06 -5.13
CA THR A 147 4.95 -13.60 -5.24
C THR A 147 5.42 -13.06 -3.90
N SER A 148 6.55 -12.35 -3.89
CA SER A 148 7.16 -11.80 -2.69
C SER A 148 7.72 -10.40 -2.98
N ASN A 149 7.80 -9.56 -1.96
CA ASN A 149 8.56 -8.32 -2.03
C ASN A 149 10.08 -8.53 -1.96
N GLY A 150 10.54 -9.76 -1.67
CA GLY A 150 11.95 -10.13 -1.75
C GLY A 150 12.81 -9.72 -0.56
N LEU A 151 12.30 -8.96 0.43
CA LEU A 151 13.11 -8.36 1.48
C LEU A 151 13.84 -9.39 2.35
N VAL A 152 13.17 -10.50 2.70
CA VAL A 152 13.70 -11.57 3.55
C VAL A 152 13.92 -12.87 2.75
N LEU A 153 13.47 -12.89 1.48
CA LEU A 153 13.39 -14.11 0.69
C LEU A 153 14.75 -14.77 0.43
N HIS A 154 15.83 -13.99 0.24
CA HIS A 154 17.19 -14.54 0.08
C HIS A 154 17.61 -15.52 1.18
N ARG A 155 17.01 -15.47 2.38
CA ARG A 155 17.31 -16.41 3.48
C ARG A 155 16.66 -17.78 3.31
N HIS A 156 15.55 -17.84 2.59
CA HIS A 156 14.73 -19.04 2.41
C HIS A 156 14.78 -19.59 0.99
N LEU A 157 15.17 -18.77 0.02
CA LEU A 157 15.11 -19.07 -1.40
C LEU A 157 15.79 -20.40 -1.77
N PRO A 158 17.00 -20.73 -1.28
CA PRO A 158 17.62 -22.02 -1.60
C PRO A 158 16.78 -23.23 -1.18
N GLN A 159 16.26 -23.20 0.04
CA GLN A 159 15.41 -24.28 0.57
C GLN A 159 14.07 -24.36 -0.17
N LEU A 160 13.50 -23.21 -0.56
CA LEU A 160 12.26 -23.18 -1.32
C LEU A 160 12.43 -23.81 -2.71
N ILE A 161 13.54 -23.54 -3.40
CA ILE A 161 13.85 -24.15 -4.71
C ILE A 161 14.06 -25.65 -4.55
N GLN A 162 14.85 -26.06 -3.54
CA GLN A 162 15.06 -27.48 -3.22
C GLN A 162 13.75 -28.23 -2.97
N HIS A 163 12.73 -27.54 -2.46
CA HIS A 163 11.40 -28.09 -2.21
C HIS A 163 10.38 -27.77 -3.31
N GLY A 164 10.82 -27.47 -4.53
CA GLY A 164 9.96 -27.43 -5.71
C GLY A 164 9.39 -26.06 -6.08
N LEU A 165 9.92 -24.96 -5.54
CA LEU A 165 9.62 -23.62 -6.04
C LEU A 165 10.22 -23.47 -7.46
N THR A 166 9.35 -23.28 -8.45
CA THR A 166 9.73 -23.23 -9.87
C THR A 166 9.65 -21.82 -10.48
N HIS A 167 8.82 -20.94 -9.93
CA HIS A 167 8.58 -19.61 -10.47
C HIS A 167 8.62 -18.55 -9.37
N LEU A 168 9.35 -17.47 -9.60
CA LEU A 168 9.40 -16.35 -8.67
C LEU A 168 8.90 -15.07 -9.33
N ASN A 169 8.00 -14.37 -8.65
CA ASN A 169 7.64 -12.99 -8.97
C ASN A 169 8.07 -12.08 -7.82
N LEU A 170 9.02 -11.21 -8.08
CA LEU A 170 9.43 -10.15 -7.15
C LEU A 170 8.65 -8.87 -7.44
N SER A 171 8.09 -8.26 -6.40
CA SER A 171 7.52 -6.91 -6.49
C SER A 171 8.62 -5.89 -6.19
N LEU A 172 9.03 -5.12 -7.20
CA LEU A 172 10.04 -4.07 -7.09
C LEU A 172 9.58 -2.89 -7.95
N ASP A 173 9.07 -1.84 -7.33
CA ASP A 173 8.42 -0.75 -8.07
C ASP A 173 9.38 0.36 -8.51
N THR A 174 10.63 0.34 -8.05
CA THR A 174 11.64 1.35 -8.38
C THR A 174 13.04 0.77 -8.23
N LEU A 175 13.97 1.27 -9.05
CA LEU A 175 15.41 0.96 -8.97
C LEU A 175 16.16 1.96 -8.09
N ASP A 176 15.50 3.02 -7.64
CA ASP A 176 16.06 4.03 -6.75
C ASP A 176 15.82 3.65 -5.27
N PRO A 177 16.86 3.57 -4.44
CA PRO A 177 16.73 3.13 -3.05
C PRO A 177 15.94 4.12 -2.16
N PHE A 178 15.99 5.41 -2.44
CA PHE A 178 15.23 6.43 -1.68
C PHE A 178 13.75 6.40 -2.06
N LYS A 179 13.43 6.28 -3.35
CA LYS A 179 12.05 6.07 -3.80
C LYS A 179 11.51 4.77 -3.27
N PHE A 180 12.32 3.71 -3.18
CA PHE A 180 11.90 2.45 -2.59
C PHE A 180 11.46 2.64 -1.13
N GLU A 181 12.28 3.32 -0.32
CA GLU A 181 11.95 3.63 1.08
C GLU A 181 10.70 4.50 1.17
N PHE A 182 10.53 5.48 0.29
CA PHE A 182 9.33 6.30 0.23
C PHE A 182 8.06 5.49 -0.12
N MET A 183 8.14 4.67 -1.17
CA MET A 183 7.00 3.89 -1.67
C MET A 183 6.58 2.80 -0.69
N THR A 184 7.54 2.11 -0.08
CA THR A 184 7.32 0.94 0.79
C THR A 184 7.31 1.27 2.29
N ARG A 185 7.74 2.49 2.66
CA ARG A 185 7.94 3.01 4.03
C ARG A 185 8.91 2.19 4.87
N ARG A 186 9.82 1.48 4.22
CA ARG A 186 10.84 0.64 4.83
C ARG A 186 12.09 0.64 3.97
N ARG A 187 13.25 0.57 4.61
CA ARG A 187 14.51 0.29 3.93
C ARG A 187 14.58 -1.16 3.49
N GLY A 188 15.43 -1.42 2.51
CA GLY A 188 15.74 -2.80 2.10
C GLY A 188 15.84 -3.06 0.60
N HIS A 189 15.91 -2.01 -0.22
CA HIS A 189 16.12 -2.11 -1.66
C HIS A 189 17.25 -3.09 -2.04
N GLU A 190 18.42 -2.97 -1.40
CA GLU A 190 19.56 -3.86 -1.62
C GLU A 190 19.26 -5.33 -1.34
N ALA A 191 18.45 -5.62 -0.32
CA ALA A 191 18.07 -6.99 0.01
C ALA A 191 17.11 -7.59 -1.03
N VAL A 192 16.27 -6.76 -1.67
CA VAL A 192 15.42 -7.19 -2.79
C VAL A 192 16.28 -7.49 -4.02
N LEU A 193 17.23 -6.63 -4.36
CA LEU A 193 18.18 -6.87 -5.46
C LEU A 193 19.06 -8.11 -5.21
N LYS A 194 19.50 -8.32 -3.97
CA LYS A 194 20.22 -9.53 -3.57
C LYS A 194 19.38 -10.79 -3.81
N THR A 195 18.10 -10.76 -3.46
CA THR A 195 17.17 -11.86 -3.75
C THR A 195 17.00 -12.07 -5.25
N LEU A 196 16.89 -11.00 -6.05
CA LEU A 196 16.78 -11.08 -7.51
C LEU A 196 18.02 -11.76 -8.11
N ASN A 197 19.22 -11.28 -7.76
CA ASN A 197 20.47 -11.85 -8.26
C ASN A 197 20.61 -13.31 -7.85
N MET A 198 20.34 -13.65 -6.58
CA MET A 198 20.34 -15.04 -6.12
C MET A 198 19.35 -15.92 -6.88
N ALA A 199 18.16 -15.42 -7.23
CA ALA A 199 17.20 -16.18 -8.02
C ALA A 199 17.68 -16.46 -9.45
N LEU A 200 18.48 -15.54 -10.02
CA LEU A 200 19.09 -15.70 -11.33
C LEU A 200 20.28 -16.67 -11.27
N ASP A 201 21.13 -16.56 -10.25
CA ASP A 201 22.29 -17.44 -10.05
C ASP A 201 21.91 -18.89 -9.76
N MET A 202 20.70 -19.13 -9.24
CA MET A 202 20.17 -20.46 -8.94
C MET A 202 19.33 -21.06 -10.08
N ASP A 203 19.38 -20.46 -11.28
CA ASP A 203 18.74 -20.95 -12.51
C ASP A 203 17.24 -21.29 -12.34
N LEU A 204 16.48 -20.45 -11.60
CA LEU A 204 15.04 -20.64 -11.54
C LEU A 204 14.42 -20.60 -12.95
N PRO A 205 13.52 -21.54 -13.30
CA PRO A 205 12.90 -21.60 -14.61
C PRO A 205 12.21 -20.30 -15.07
N SER A 206 11.73 -19.48 -14.13
CA SER A 206 11.08 -18.22 -14.46
C SER A 206 11.20 -17.22 -13.31
N VAL A 207 12.00 -16.17 -13.52
CA VAL A 207 12.09 -15.00 -12.63
C VAL A 207 11.40 -13.80 -13.28
N LYS A 208 10.45 -13.20 -12.54
CA LYS A 208 9.63 -12.07 -13.00
C LYS A 208 9.73 -10.92 -12.02
N VAL A 209 9.82 -9.70 -12.53
CA VAL A 209 9.75 -8.48 -11.73
C VAL A 209 8.45 -7.77 -12.05
N ASN A 210 7.61 -7.55 -11.06
CA ASN A 210 6.37 -6.80 -11.19
C ASN A 210 6.59 -5.37 -10.70
N VAL A 211 6.20 -4.40 -11.53
CA VAL A 211 6.37 -2.96 -11.29
C VAL A 211 5.00 -2.29 -11.42
N VAL A 212 4.43 -1.76 -10.34
CA VAL A 212 3.22 -0.93 -10.42
C VAL A 212 3.63 0.48 -10.83
N VAL A 213 3.22 0.90 -12.02
CA VAL A 213 3.63 2.20 -12.58
C VAL A 213 2.63 3.29 -12.21
N ILE A 214 3.13 4.37 -11.61
CA ILE A 214 2.37 5.48 -11.06
C ILE A 214 2.96 6.78 -11.59
N LYS A 215 2.12 7.57 -12.26
CA LYS A 215 2.50 8.82 -12.92
C LYS A 215 3.09 9.82 -11.92
N GLY A 216 4.21 10.44 -12.29
CA GLY A 216 4.92 11.42 -11.47
C GLY A 216 5.68 10.82 -10.28
N LEU A 217 5.88 9.50 -10.25
CA LEU A 217 6.58 8.81 -9.17
C LEU A 217 7.70 7.91 -9.73
N ASN A 218 7.33 6.86 -10.47
CA ASN A 218 8.25 5.86 -11.03
C ASN A 218 8.03 5.62 -12.52
N ASP A 219 7.16 6.37 -13.19
CA ASP A 219 6.92 6.30 -14.63
C ASP A 219 8.15 6.68 -15.47
N SER A 220 9.06 7.50 -14.93
CA SER A 220 10.32 7.83 -15.59
C SER A 220 11.34 6.67 -15.61
N GLU A 221 11.19 5.66 -14.74
CA GLU A 221 12.13 4.53 -14.61
C GLU A 221 11.79 3.35 -15.54
N VAL A 222 10.72 3.45 -16.32
CA VAL A 222 10.24 2.36 -17.19
C VAL A 222 11.32 1.91 -18.18
N LEU A 223 12.09 2.85 -18.74
CA LEU A 223 13.19 2.52 -19.64
C LEU A 223 14.36 1.85 -18.93
N ASP A 224 14.63 2.19 -17.67
CA ASP A 224 15.70 1.60 -16.87
C ASP A 224 15.38 0.15 -16.53
N PHE A 225 14.11 -0.13 -16.21
CA PHE A 225 13.60 -1.48 -16.02
C PHE A 225 13.66 -2.32 -17.31
N VAL A 226 13.38 -1.73 -18.47
CA VAL A 226 13.56 -2.43 -19.76
C VAL A 226 15.04 -2.72 -20.00
N GLU A 227 15.92 -1.76 -19.72
CA GLU A 227 17.37 -1.92 -19.87
C GLU A 227 17.93 -3.05 -18.98
N MET A 228 17.38 -3.23 -17.77
CA MET A 228 17.72 -4.35 -16.88
C MET A 228 17.52 -5.73 -17.53
N THR A 229 16.63 -5.85 -18.51
CA THR A 229 16.35 -7.10 -19.23
C THR A 229 17.36 -7.41 -20.35
N ARG A 230 18.31 -6.52 -20.62
CA ARG A 230 19.30 -6.69 -21.71
C ARG A 230 20.14 -7.94 -21.52
N ASP A 231 20.82 -8.04 -20.38
CA ASP A 231 21.82 -9.09 -20.12
C ASP A 231 21.33 -10.21 -19.20
N GLN A 232 20.11 -10.06 -18.66
CA GLN A 232 19.52 -10.96 -17.67
C GLN A 232 18.25 -11.64 -18.21
N PRO A 233 18.05 -12.95 -17.96
CA PRO A 233 16.86 -13.69 -18.40
C PRO A 233 15.64 -13.41 -17.51
N ILE A 234 15.35 -12.13 -17.26
CA ILE A 234 14.23 -11.66 -16.45
C ILE A 234 13.06 -11.20 -17.33
N SER A 235 11.85 -11.35 -16.80
CA SER A 235 10.64 -10.79 -17.42
C SER A 235 10.06 -9.68 -16.54
N VAL A 236 10.20 -8.43 -16.98
CA VAL A 236 9.66 -7.26 -16.27
C VAL A 236 8.20 -7.03 -16.68
N ARG A 237 7.33 -6.76 -15.71
CA ARG A 237 5.88 -6.65 -15.92
C ARG A 237 5.37 -5.35 -15.33
N PHE A 238 5.03 -4.42 -16.21
CA PHE A 238 4.44 -3.14 -15.84
C PHE A 238 2.94 -3.34 -15.59
N ILE A 239 2.49 -2.95 -14.41
CA ILE A 239 1.11 -3.11 -13.93
C ILE A 239 0.48 -1.73 -13.81
N GLU A 240 -0.70 -1.57 -14.39
CA GLU A 240 -1.48 -0.34 -14.25
C GLU A 240 -1.91 -0.14 -12.79
N PHE A 241 -1.85 1.10 -12.31
CA PHE A 241 -2.32 1.44 -10.97
C PHE A 241 -3.85 1.25 -10.85
N MET A 242 -4.26 0.31 -10.00
CA MET A 242 -5.65 -0.14 -9.85
C MET A 242 -6.35 0.43 -8.60
N PRO A 243 -7.69 0.59 -8.64
CA PRO A 243 -8.46 1.02 -7.49
C PRO A 243 -8.63 -0.10 -6.46
N PHE A 244 -8.24 0.18 -5.21
CA PHE A 244 -8.53 -0.66 -4.05
C PHE A 244 -8.99 0.18 -2.86
N THR A 245 -9.76 -0.45 -1.98
CA THR A 245 -10.24 0.17 -0.74
C THR A 245 -9.06 0.68 0.07
N GLY A 246 -9.08 1.97 0.40
CA GLY A 246 -8.04 2.61 1.22
C GLY A 246 -6.76 3.03 0.50
N ASN A 247 -6.59 2.76 -0.81
CA ASN A 247 -5.36 3.10 -1.53
C ASN A 247 -5.35 4.48 -2.21
N LYS A 248 -6.37 5.32 -1.94
CA LYS A 248 -6.52 6.70 -2.49
C LYS A 248 -6.28 6.76 -4.01
N TRP A 249 -6.81 5.79 -4.73
CA TRP A 249 -6.65 5.70 -6.18
C TRP A 249 -7.15 6.97 -6.89
N ASP A 250 -6.36 7.42 -7.86
CA ASP A 250 -6.65 8.58 -8.69
C ASP A 250 -6.35 8.23 -10.15
N ARG A 251 -7.36 8.36 -11.02
CA ARG A 251 -7.24 8.12 -12.45
C ARG A 251 -6.12 8.94 -13.09
N LYS A 252 -5.85 10.15 -12.60
CA LYS A 252 -4.77 11.02 -13.12
C LYS A 252 -3.38 10.44 -12.89
N LYS A 253 -3.23 9.53 -11.91
CA LYS A 253 -1.98 8.85 -11.58
C LYS A 253 -1.77 7.55 -12.33
N MET A 254 -2.79 7.05 -13.04
CA MET A 254 -2.68 5.85 -13.85
C MET A 254 -1.99 6.19 -15.18
N VAL A 255 -1.04 5.34 -15.59
CA VAL A 255 -0.41 5.42 -16.92
C VAL A 255 -0.89 4.22 -17.75
N PRO A 256 -1.60 4.44 -18.87
CA PRO A 256 -2.01 3.37 -19.77
C PRO A 256 -0.81 2.62 -20.36
N SER A 257 -0.96 1.32 -20.51
CA SER A 257 0.05 0.46 -21.15
C SER A 257 0.46 0.91 -22.56
N SER A 258 -0.43 1.52 -23.34
CA SER A 258 -0.12 2.11 -24.67
C SER A 258 0.94 3.20 -24.59
N ASN A 259 0.82 4.11 -23.63
CA ASN A 259 1.74 5.24 -23.47
C ASN A 259 3.13 4.76 -23.04
N LEU A 260 3.18 3.73 -22.19
CA LEU A 260 4.44 3.09 -21.80
C LEU A 260 5.10 2.40 -22.99
N LEU A 261 4.32 1.71 -23.82
CA LEU A 261 4.82 1.08 -25.04
C LEU A 261 5.35 2.10 -26.05
N GLU A 262 4.66 3.22 -26.25
CA GLU A 262 5.13 4.33 -27.10
C GLU A 262 6.48 4.86 -26.62
N THR A 263 6.62 5.09 -25.32
CA THR A 263 7.86 5.53 -24.69
C THR A 263 9.00 4.54 -24.94
N ILE A 264 8.73 3.23 -24.76
CA ILE A 264 9.72 2.18 -24.98
C ILE A 264 10.08 2.07 -26.46
N LYS A 265 9.11 2.11 -27.37
CA LYS A 265 9.34 2.04 -28.82
C LYS A 265 10.10 3.25 -29.37
N SER A 266 9.97 4.43 -28.75
CA SER A 266 10.77 5.60 -29.10
C SER A 266 12.27 5.34 -28.93
N LYS A 267 12.66 4.61 -27.87
CA LYS A 267 14.07 4.23 -27.60
C LYS A 267 14.48 2.92 -28.28
N TYR A 268 13.56 1.94 -28.37
CA TYR A 268 13.77 0.62 -28.97
C TYR A 268 12.73 0.33 -30.05
N PRO A 269 12.88 0.91 -31.27
CA PRO A 269 11.90 0.75 -32.35
C PRO A 269 11.70 -0.70 -32.81
N THR A 270 12.68 -1.56 -32.56
CA THR A 270 12.68 -3.00 -32.89
C THR A 270 11.87 -3.84 -31.90
N ALA A 271 11.26 -3.26 -30.88
CA ALA A 271 10.44 -4.00 -29.92
C ALA A 271 9.22 -4.65 -30.62
N THR A 272 9.17 -5.98 -30.58
CA THR A 272 8.11 -6.80 -31.18
C THR A 272 7.30 -7.53 -30.12
N ARG A 273 6.01 -7.73 -30.38
CA ARG A 273 5.14 -8.48 -29.48
C ARG A 273 5.56 -9.96 -29.47
N ALA A 274 5.67 -10.55 -28.28
CA ALA A 274 5.93 -11.98 -28.14
C ALA A 274 4.71 -12.80 -28.56
N LEU A 275 4.93 -14.07 -28.91
CA LEU A 275 3.84 -15.02 -29.13
C LEU A 275 3.04 -15.15 -27.81
N ALA A 276 1.73 -14.98 -27.89
CA ALA A 276 0.88 -15.04 -26.71
C ALA A 276 0.71 -16.49 -26.25
N GLU A 277 1.10 -16.77 -25.00
CA GLU A 277 0.82 -18.06 -24.36
C GLU A 277 -0.67 -18.17 -23.97
N PRO A 278 -1.24 -19.38 -23.91
CA PRO A 278 -2.60 -19.57 -23.42
C PRO A 278 -2.77 -18.96 -22.01
N ASN A 279 -3.84 -18.17 -21.83
CA ASN A 279 -4.18 -17.52 -20.55
C ASN A 279 -3.10 -16.56 -20.01
N GLU A 280 -2.24 -16.01 -20.88
CA GLU A 280 -1.21 -15.07 -20.47
C GLU A 280 -1.82 -13.76 -19.95
N THR A 281 -1.47 -13.40 -18.70
CA THR A 281 -1.96 -12.17 -18.05
C THR A 281 -1.27 -10.92 -18.58
N ALA A 282 0.02 -11.02 -18.91
CA ALA A 282 0.81 -9.89 -19.36
C ALA A 282 0.98 -10.01 -20.87
N ARG A 283 0.83 -8.90 -21.61
CA ARG A 283 1.19 -8.88 -23.02
C ARG A 283 2.69 -8.66 -23.12
N SER A 284 3.41 -9.73 -23.42
CA SER A 284 4.87 -9.74 -23.47
C SER A 284 5.40 -9.20 -24.79
N TRP A 285 6.57 -8.57 -24.70
CA TRP A 285 7.32 -7.94 -25.78
C TRP A 285 8.80 -8.33 -25.66
N LEU A 286 9.45 -8.42 -26.80
CA LEU A 286 10.85 -8.78 -26.96
C LEU A 286 11.57 -7.66 -27.70
N ILE A 287 12.82 -7.42 -27.33
CA ILE A 287 13.73 -6.54 -28.06
C ILE A 287 14.84 -7.44 -28.63
N PRO A 288 15.05 -7.47 -29.94
CA PRO A 288 16.15 -8.22 -30.53
C PRO A 288 17.49 -7.89 -29.86
N GLY A 289 18.23 -8.93 -29.44
CA GLY A 289 19.50 -8.81 -28.73
C GLY A 289 19.40 -8.76 -27.20
N PHE A 290 18.20 -8.63 -26.63
CA PHE A 290 17.99 -8.72 -25.18
C PHE A 290 17.74 -10.17 -24.78
N LYS A 291 18.30 -10.60 -23.65
CA LYS A 291 18.06 -11.96 -23.10
C LYS A 291 16.70 -12.09 -22.42
N GLY A 292 16.21 -10.99 -21.83
CA GLY A 292 14.96 -10.95 -21.10
C GLY A 292 13.78 -10.44 -21.94
N SER A 293 12.69 -10.12 -21.26
CA SER A 293 11.46 -9.59 -21.86
C SER A 293 10.81 -8.55 -20.97
N PHE A 294 9.91 -7.74 -21.54
CA PHE A 294 9.02 -6.90 -20.76
C PHE A 294 7.56 -7.12 -21.17
N GLY A 295 6.60 -6.74 -20.34
CA GLY A 295 5.20 -6.86 -20.70
C GLY A 295 4.28 -6.01 -19.85
N PHE A 296 3.02 -5.91 -20.29
CA PHE A 296 2.03 -5.05 -19.65
C PHE A 296 0.86 -5.87 -19.10
N ILE A 297 0.47 -5.56 -17.85
CA ILE A 297 -0.74 -6.07 -17.21
C ILE A 297 -1.76 -4.92 -17.20
N SER A 298 -2.51 -4.83 -18.31
CA SER A 298 -3.50 -3.79 -18.60
C SER A 298 -4.83 -4.05 -17.89
N SER A 299 -4.80 -4.04 -16.56
CA SER A 299 -5.94 -4.45 -15.73
C SER A 299 -7.18 -3.57 -15.91
N MET A 300 -6.99 -2.31 -16.32
CA MET A 300 -8.05 -1.31 -16.38
C MET A 300 -8.35 -0.84 -17.80
N SER A 301 -7.31 -0.68 -18.62
CA SER A 301 -7.46 -0.19 -20.01
C SER A 301 -7.84 -1.31 -20.98
N ASP A 302 -7.33 -2.53 -20.78
CA ASP A 302 -7.47 -3.61 -21.74
C ASP A 302 -7.36 -5.00 -21.08
N HIS A 303 -8.37 -5.27 -20.26
CA HIS A 303 -8.63 -6.47 -19.47
C HIS A 303 -8.49 -7.81 -20.21
N PHE A 304 -7.96 -8.82 -19.49
CA PHE A 304 -7.69 -10.20 -19.95
C PHE A 304 -8.72 -11.22 -19.42
N CYS A 305 -9.97 -10.81 -19.19
CA CYS A 305 -10.95 -11.66 -18.50
C CYS A 305 -11.40 -12.88 -19.30
N SER A 306 -11.40 -12.80 -20.63
CA SER A 306 -11.83 -13.88 -21.55
C SER A 306 -11.00 -15.15 -21.42
N SER A 307 -9.72 -15.04 -21.05
CA SER A 307 -8.80 -16.16 -20.84
C SER A 307 -8.42 -16.38 -19.37
N CYS A 308 -9.20 -15.83 -18.43
CA CYS A 308 -8.83 -15.87 -17.01
C CYS A 308 -9.09 -17.27 -16.39
N ASN A 309 -8.01 -17.98 -16.08
CA ASN A 309 -8.00 -19.31 -15.47
C ASN A 309 -7.78 -19.32 -13.93
N ARG A 310 -7.90 -18.17 -13.27
CA ARG A 310 -7.45 -18.00 -11.87
C ARG A 310 -8.56 -18.14 -10.84
N LEU A 311 -8.26 -18.89 -9.78
CA LEU A 311 -9.01 -18.94 -8.53
C LEU A 311 -8.12 -18.42 -7.38
N ARG A 312 -8.74 -17.81 -6.36
CA ARG A 312 -8.02 -17.31 -5.19
C ARG A 312 -8.60 -17.90 -3.91
N LEU A 313 -7.72 -18.44 -3.08
CA LEU A 313 -7.98 -18.80 -1.70
C LEU A 313 -7.35 -17.74 -0.81
N THR A 314 -8.16 -17.09 0.03
CA THR A 314 -7.70 -16.07 0.97
C THR A 314 -7.10 -16.72 2.22
N SER A 315 -6.43 -15.93 3.06
CA SER A 315 -5.76 -16.45 4.27
C SER A 315 -6.73 -16.88 5.35
N ASP A 316 -7.92 -16.27 5.41
CA ASP A 316 -9.05 -16.68 6.25
C ASP A 316 -9.89 -17.81 5.63
N GLY A 317 -9.50 -18.29 4.43
CA GLY A 317 -10.05 -19.48 3.78
C GLY A 317 -11.36 -19.28 3.02
N GLN A 318 -11.56 -18.08 2.47
CA GLN A 318 -12.59 -17.81 1.48
C GLN A 318 -12.10 -18.15 0.08
N ILE A 319 -13.00 -18.69 -0.76
CA ILE A 319 -12.78 -18.75 -2.20
C ILE A 319 -13.31 -17.48 -2.87
N LYS A 320 -12.48 -16.88 -3.71
CA LYS A 320 -12.80 -15.72 -4.55
C LYS A 320 -12.49 -16.05 -6.00
N VAL A 321 -13.50 -15.96 -6.86
CA VAL A 321 -13.39 -16.30 -8.28
C VAL A 321 -12.92 -15.13 -9.15
N CYS A 322 -13.06 -13.89 -8.68
CA CYS A 322 -12.57 -12.70 -9.36
C CYS A 322 -11.99 -11.71 -8.34
N LEU A 323 -10.92 -11.00 -8.70
CA LEU A 323 -10.28 -10.03 -7.80
C LEU A 323 -11.21 -8.87 -7.40
N PHE A 324 -12.14 -8.52 -8.27
CA PHE A 324 -13.05 -7.38 -8.11
C PHE A 324 -14.50 -7.77 -7.76
N ASP A 325 -14.77 -9.04 -7.51
CA ASP A 325 -16.11 -9.48 -7.09
C ASP A 325 -16.19 -9.49 -5.55
N PRO A 326 -17.11 -8.74 -4.91
CA PRO A 326 -17.23 -8.74 -3.46
C PRO A 326 -17.71 -10.08 -2.89
N HIS A 327 -18.32 -10.96 -3.70
CA HIS A 327 -18.82 -12.24 -3.23
C HIS A 327 -17.68 -13.22 -2.93
N GLU A 328 -17.74 -13.80 -1.73
CA GLU A 328 -16.76 -14.74 -1.21
C GLU A 328 -17.49 -15.84 -0.45
N VAL A 329 -16.97 -17.07 -0.50
CA VAL A 329 -17.58 -18.23 0.15
C VAL A 329 -16.55 -18.93 1.04
N SER A 330 -16.93 -19.22 2.29
CA SER A 330 -15.98 -19.74 3.29
C SER A 330 -15.80 -21.25 3.16
N LEU A 331 -14.65 -21.67 2.63
CA LEU A 331 -14.25 -23.08 2.63
C LEU A 331 -13.71 -23.49 4.01
N ARG A 332 -13.08 -22.56 4.74
CA ARG A 332 -12.61 -22.80 6.11
C ARG A 332 -13.74 -23.22 7.04
N ASP A 333 -14.81 -22.43 7.08
CA ASP A 333 -15.90 -22.68 8.03
C ASP A 333 -16.63 -23.97 7.68
N ALA A 334 -16.85 -24.24 6.39
CA ALA A 334 -17.38 -25.51 5.93
C ALA A 334 -16.50 -26.69 6.36
N MET A 335 -15.17 -26.61 6.16
CA MET A 335 -14.23 -27.65 6.60
C MET A 335 -14.28 -27.89 8.11
N ARG A 336 -14.31 -26.80 8.90
CA ARG A 336 -14.32 -26.88 10.37
C ARG A 336 -15.65 -27.37 10.94
N GLN A 337 -16.74 -27.20 10.21
CA GLN A 337 -18.04 -27.78 10.52
C GLN A 337 -18.15 -29.26 10.10
N GLY A 338 -17.07 -29.85 9.55
CA GLY A 338 -17.02 -31.27 9.20
C GLY A 338 -17.45 -31.57 7.76
N ALA A 339 -17.46 -30.58 6.86
CA ALA A 339 -17.80 -30.83 5.47
C ALA A 339 -16.87 -31.87 4.82
N THR A 340 -17.47 -32.79 4.07
CA THR A 340 -16.74 -33.78 3.28
C THR A 340 -16.07 -33.13 2.07
N ASP A 341 -15.11 -33.83 1.47
CA ASP A 341 -14.41 -33.35 0.29
C ASP A 341 -15.38 -33.10 -0.89
N ASP A 342 -16.41 -33.95 -1.06
CA ASP A 342 -17.44 -33.77 -2.10
C ASP A 342 -18.31 -32.53 -1.85
N GLN A 343 -18.66 -32.24 -0.59
CA GLN A 343 -19.40 -31.04 -0.22
C GLN A 343 -18.59 -29.78 -0.50
N LEU A 344 -17.30 -29.78 -0.17
CA LEU A 344 -16.39 -28.67 -0.49
C LEU A 344 -16.29 -28.46 -2.00
N LEU A 345 -16.22 -29.53 -2.78
CA LEU A 345 -16.22 -29.46 -4.25
C LEU A 345 -17.53 -28.88 -4.80
N GLY A 346 -18.67 -29.23 -4.21
CA GLY A 346 -19.97 -28.62 -4.54
C GLY A 346 -19.97 -27.11 -4.30
N ILE A 347 -19.42 -26.65 -3.17
CA ILE A 347 -19.28 -25.23 -2.85
C ILE A 347 -18.36 -24.51 -3.87
N ILE A 348 -17.21 -25.11 -4.16
CA ILE A 348 -16.24 -24.57 -5.14
C ILE A 348 -16.90 -24.44 -6.51
N GLN A 349 -17.64 -25.47 -6.94
CA GLN A 349 -18.31 -25.48 -8.22
C GLN A 349 -19.43 -24.44 -8.31
N GLY A 350 -20.19 -24.25 -7.23
CA GLY A 350 -21.17 -23.17 -7.15
C GLY A 350 -20.51 -21.79 -7.31
N ALA A 351 -19.40 -21.55 -6.62
CA ALA A 351 -18.64 -20.30 -6.73
C ALA A 351 -18.10 -20.09 -8.16
N VAL A 352 -17.49 -21.11 -8.77
CA VAL A 352 -16.95 -21.06 -10.15
C VAL A 352 -18.06 -20.80 -11.18
N SER A 353 -19.23 -21.42 -11.02
CA SER A 353 -20.36 -21.25 -11.94
C SER A 353 -20.92 -19.82 -11.93
N ASN A 354 -20.80 -19.12 -10.80
CA ASN A 354 -21.22 -17.71 -10.65
C ASN A 354 -20.17 -16.70 -11.14
N LYS A 355 -19.01 -17.16 -11.62
CA LYS A 355 -17.95 -16.28 -12.12
C LYS A 355 -18.43 -15.51 -13.34
N LYS A 356 -18.51 -14.18 -13.23
CA LYS A 356 -18.88 -13.28 -14.33
C LYS A 356 -17.90 -13.34 -15.51
N GLU A 357 -18.36 -12.93 -16.69
CA GLU A 357 -17.55 -12.88 -17.91
C GLU A 357 -16.33 -11.96 -17.73
N LYS A 358 -16.57 -10.74 -17.23
CA LYS A 358 -15.57 -9.71 -16.95
C LYS A 358 -15.94 -8.93 -15.69
N HIS A 359 -14.97 -8.24 -15.10
CA HIS A 359 -15.26 -7.28 -14.03
C HIS A 359 -15.92 -6.01 -14.61
N ALA A 360 -16.54 -5.21 -13.73
CA ALA A 360 -17.11 -3.92 -14.12
C ALA A 360 -16.05 -2.97 -14.70
N GLY A 361 -16.48 -2.07 -15.57
CA GLY A 361 -15.60 -1.04 -16.15
C GLY A 361 -15.04 -0.11 -15.08
N MET A 362 -13.97 0.64 -15.40
CA MET A 362 -13.20 1.46 -14.45
C MET A 362 -14.04 2.36 -13.53
N ASN A 363 -15.18 2.88 -14.01
CA ASN A 363 -16.04 3.78 -13.25
C ASN A 363 -17.07 3.05 -12.35
N ASP A 364 -17.30 1.76 -12.60
CA ASP A 364 -18.37 0.97 -11.98
C ASP A 364 -17.81 -0.17 -11.11
N ILE A 365 -16.49 -0.19 -10.88
CA ILE A 365 -15.89 -1.11 -9.91
C ILE A 365 -16.33 -0.66 -8.52
N ASP A 366 -17.04 -1.53 -7.81
CA ASP A 366 -17.37 -1.31 -6.42
C ASP A 366 -16.12 -1.46 -5.55
N VAL A 367 -15.40 -0.35 -5.39
CA VAL A 367 -14.21 -0.25 -4.53
C VAL A 367 -14.62 -0.22 -3.05
N THR A 368 -15.88 0.09 -2.74
CA THR A 368 -16.35 0.29 -1.38
C THR A 368 -16.72 -1.00 -0.66
N SER A 369 -17.38 -1.94 -1.35
CA SER A 369 -17.72 -3.25 -0.81
C SER A 369 -16.59 -4.28 -0.98
N ASN A 370 -15.66 -4.04 -1.92
CA ASN A 370 -14.51 -4.91 -2.08
C ASN A 370 -13.47 -4.66 -0.98
N ARG A 371 -12.64 -5.67 -0.72
CA ARG A 371 -11.66 -5.66 0.37
C ARG A 371 -10.36 -4.96 -0.05
N PRO A 372 -9.59 -4.35 0.89
CA PRO A 372 -8.25 -3.83 0.61
C PRO A 372 -7.35 -4.92 0.02
N MET A 373 -6.40 -4.59 -0.86
CA MET A 373 -5.58 -5.57 -1.58
C MET A 373 -4.93 -6.63 -0.66
N ILE A 374 -4.49 -6.20 0.53
CA ILE A 374 -3.88 -7.09 1.53
C ILE A 374 -4.90 -7.94 2.30
N LEU A 375 -6.12 -7.43 2.47
CA LEU A 375 -7.21 -8.02 3.25
C LEU A 375 -8.32 -8.58 2.37
N ILE A 376 -8.07 -8.91 1.10
CA ILE A 376 -8.98 -9.79 0.38
C ILE A 376 -9.02 -11.11 1.20
N GLY A 377 -9.98 -11.20 2.14
CA GLY A 377 -9.79 -11.70 3.52
C GLY A 377 -10.69 -11.20 4.71
N ASN A 378 -11.32 -10.00 4.78
CA ASN A 378 -12.17 -9.64 5.96
C ASN A 378 -13.61 -9.08 5.68
N ALA A 379 -14.62 -9.64 6.36
CA ALA A 379 -15.96 -9.06 6.51
C ALA A 379 -16.49 -9.43 7.89
N TYR A 380 -16.40 -8.50 8.85
CA TYR A 380 -17.13 -8.59 10.10
C TYR A 380 -18.18 -7.47 10.11
N HIS A 381 -19.45 -7.86 10.07
CA HIS A 381 -20.57 -6.93 10.26
C HIS A 381 -21.32 -7.37 11.52
N PRO A 382 -21.12 -6.72 12.67
CA PRO A 382 -21.94 -7.00 13.83
C PRO A 382 -23.28 -6.26 13.68
N TYR A 383 -24.34 -7.05 13.61
CA TYR A 383 -25.75 -6.63 13.73
C TYR A 383 -25.97 -5.94 15.09
N ARG A 384 -26.53 -4.73 15.11
CA ARG A 384 -26.93 -4.01 16.34
C ARG A 384 -28.45 -3.92 16.45
N PRO A 385 -29.09 -4.45 17.50
CA PRO A 385 -30.44 -4.07 17.86
C PRO A 385 -30.43 -2.78 18.69
N SER A 386 -31.33 -1.88 18.31
CA SER A 386 -31.63 -0.59 18.95
C SER A 386 -32.21 -0.76 20.36
N LYS A 387 -31.75 0.06 21.33
CA LYS A 387 -32.59 0.44 22.48
C LYS A 387 -32.47 1.92 22.85
N LEU A 388 -33.67 2.42 23.15
CA LEU A 388 -34.15 3.76 23.47
C LEU A 388 -33.55 4.41 24.73
N HIS A 389 -33.52 5.75 24.66
CA HIS A 389 -33.76 6.77 25.69
C HIS A 389 -33.14 6.64 27.10
N ARG A 390 -32.55 7.74 27.60
CA ARG A 390 -33.25 8.70 28.47
C ARG A 390 -32.41 9.94 28.78
N ASN A 391 -33.03 11.10 28.58
CA ASN A 391 -32.59 12.44 28.97
C ASN A 391 -32.40 12.55 30.49
N GLN A 392 -31.41 13.35 30.92
CA GLN A 392 -31.63 14.28 32.02
C GLN A 392 -30.69 15.49 31.91
N ARG A 393 -31.31 16.66 31.71
CA ARG A 393 -30.72 17.98 31.89
C ARG A 393 -30.50 18.21 33.38
N ASN A 394 -29.39 18.83 33.77
CA ASN A 394 -29.48 19.86 34.80
C ASN A 394 -28.41 20.94 34.67
N SER A 395 -28.91 22.17 34.71
CA SER A 395 -28.20 23.44 34.81
C SER A 395 -27.62 23.61 36.22
N LYS A 396 -26.44 24.21 36.34
CA LYS A 396 -26.15 25.22 37.39
C LYS A 396 -24.80 25.91 37.18
N ARG A 397 -24.76 27.14 37.74
CA ARG A 397 -23.94 28.31 37.43
C ARG A 397 -22.48 28.23 37.90
N VAL A 398 -21.66 29.00 37.20
CA VAL A 398 -20.25 29.36 37.49
C VAL A 398 -20.15 30.30 38.68
N PRO A 399 -19.13 30.16 39.54
CA PRO A 399 -18.49 31.31 40.17
C PRO A 399 -17.05 31.47 39.68
N VAL A 400 -16.70 32.73 39.43
CA VAL A 400 -15.37 33.21 39.07
C VAL A 400 -14.56 33.34 40.35
N SER A 401 -13.40 32.67 40.45
CA SER A 401 -12.32 33.15 41.30
C SER A 401 -10.95 32.83 40.70
N SER A 402 -10.09 33.82 40.76
CA SER A 402 -8.76 33.87 40.19
C SER A 402 -7.73 33.30 41.17
N HIS A 403 -7.32 32.05 40.98
CA HIS A 403 -6.10 31.53 41.60
C HIS A 403 -5.31 30.67 40.61
N ARG A 404 -4.00 30.93 40.52
CA ARG A 404 -3.04 30.12 39.73
C ARG A 404 -2.98 28.73 40.36
N HIS A 405 -3.58 27.73 39.71
CA HIS A 405 -3.48 26.32 40.13
C HIS A 405 -2.21 25.68 39.59
N TYR A 406 -1.24 25.40 40.47
CA TYR A 406 -0.30 24.30 40.23
C TYR A 406 -1.05 22.99 40.41
N GLY A 407 -0.81 22.01 39.52
CA GLY A 407 -1.39 20.67 39.66
C GLY A 407 -0.97 20.05 40.99
N THR A 408 -1.93 19.55 41.76
CA THR A 408 -1.72 18.99 43.11
C THR A 408 -1.12 17.58 43.11
N SER A 409 -0.86 17.00 41.94
CA SER A 409 -0.28 15.66 41.80
C SER A 409 1.23 15.74 41.60
N THR A 410 1.98 15.13 42.51
CA THR A 410 3.44 14.90 42.40
C THR A 410 3.80 13.78 41.42
N ARG A 411 2.80 13.13 40.81
CA ARG A 411 2.98 11.99 39.91
C ARG A 411 2.83 12.40 38.43
N LEU A 412 3.83 12.05 37.62
CA LEU A 412 3.81 12.27 36.16
C LEU A 412 2.70 11.45 35.51
N THR A 413 1.90 12.09 34.66
CA THR A 413 0.70 11.50 34.06
C THR A 413 0.99 10.41 33.03
N HIS A 414 2.20 10.37 32.47
CA HIS A 414 2.61 9.44 31.43
C HIS A 414 3.44 8.26 31.96
N LEU A 415 3.39 7.99 33.27
CA LEU A 415 4.10 6.86 33.88
C LEU A 415 3.11 5.88 34.52
N ASP A 416 3.30 4.59 34.28
CA ASP A 416 2.61 3.54 35.05
C ASP A 416 3.15 3.42 36.49
N ASP A 417 2.60 2.50 37.29
CA ASP A 417 3.06 2.25 38.68
C ASP A 417 4.50 1.74 38.76
N SER A 418 5.09 1.31 37.64
CA SER A 418 6.48 0.85 37.54
C SER A 418 7.44 1.92 37.00
N GLY A 419 6.95 3.14 36.74
CA GLY A 419 7.75 4.24 36.19
C GLY A 419 8.04 4.11 34.69
N ARG A 420 7.32 3.27 33.95
CA ARG A 420 7.46 3.13 32.49
C ARG A 420 6.47 4.03 31.76
N ALA A 421 6.88 4.47 30.56
CA ALA A 421 6.06 5.32 29.71
C ALA A 421 4.72 4.64 29.37
N ASN A 422 3.63 5.30 29.71
CA ASN A 422 2.26 4.84 29.46
C ASN A 422 1.43 5.98 28.85
N MET A 423 0.51 5.61 27.96
CA MET A 423 -0.39 6.56 27.33
C MET A 423 -1.48 6.96 28.33
N VAL A 424 -1.77 8.26 28.41
CA VAL A 424 -2.86 8.76 29.25
C VAL A 424 -4.19 8.35 28.62
N ASP A 425 -4.99 7.55 29.32
CA ASP A 425 -6.34 7.23 28.85
C ASP A 425 -7.23 8.48 28.88
N VAL A 426 -7.95 8.69 27.78
CA VAL A 426 -8.91 9.76 27.60
C VAL A 426 -10.32 9.24 27.32
N GLY A 427 -10.55 7.92 27.37
CA GLY A 427 -11.81 7.25 27.07
C GLY A 427 -13.02 7.87 27.76
N ASP A 428 -12.90 8.12 29.07
CA ASP A 428 -13.98 8.64 29.92
C ASP A 428 -14.17 10.16 29.86
N LYS A 429 -13.32 10.88 29.11
CA LYS A 429 -13.42 12.34 29.00
C LYS A 429 -14.44 12.72 27.93
N SER A 430 -15.34 13.64 28.26
CA SER A 430 -16.24 14.25 27.28
C SER A 430 -15.45 15.15 26.32
N PRO A 431 -15.72 15.11 25.00
CA PRO A 431 -15.14 16.05 24.05
C PRO A 431 -15.54 17.48 24.36
N THR A 432 -14.58 18.41 24.28
CA THR A 432 -14.82 19.86 24.41
C THR A 432 -14.14 20.60 23.26
N LYS A 433 -14.65 21.80 22.92
CA LYS A 433 -13.94 22.71 22.02
C LYS A 433 -12.71 23.25 22.73
N ARG A 434 -11.54 23.03 22.15
CA ARG A 434 -10.23 23.37 22.73
C ARG A 434 -9.44 24.20 21.75
N SER A 435 -8.71 25.17 22.27
CA SER A 435 -7.82 26.03 21.49
C SER A 435 -6.55 26.29 22.28
N ALA A 436 -5.40 26.32 21.60
CA ALA A 436 -4.13 26.72 22.17
C ALA A 436 -3.37 27.62 21.20
N THR A 437 -2.73 28.65 21.74
CA THR A 437 -1.81 29.53 21.01
C THR A 437 -0.41 29.35 21.57
N ALA A 438 0.54 29.09 20.68
CA ALA A 438 1.96 29.06 20.98
C ALA A 438 2.70 30.12 20.18
N THR A 439 3.79 30.62 20.74
CA THR A 439 4.71 31.54 20.08
C THR A 439 6.15 31.05 20.21
N GLY A 440 7.02 31.54 19.33
CA GLY A 440 8.47 31.33 19.38
C GLY A 440 9.15 32.27 18.40
N ARG A 441 10.47 32.43 18.53
CA ARG A 441 11.23 33.34 17.68
C ARG A 441 12.54 32.74 17.19
N ILE A 442 12.96 33.18 16.02
CA ILE A 442 14.30 32.93 15.47
C ILE A 442 15.02 34.26 15.26
N TYR A 443 16.17 34.43 15.90
CA TYR A 443 17.08 35.54 15.64
C TYR A 443 17.86 35.26 14.36
N ILE A 444 18.00 36.28 13.52
CA ILE A 444 18.65 36.19 12.21
C ILE A 444 19.57 37.39 11.99
N THR A 445 20.49 37.27 11.02
CA THR A 445 21.38 38.37 10.67
C THR A 445 20.62 39.52 9.98
N PRO A 446 21.15 40.76 10.00
CA PRO A 446 20.55 41.89 9.30
C PRO A 446 20.39 41.62 7.79
N LEU A 447 21.33 40.90 7.19
CA LEU A 447 21.27 40.49 5.78
C LEU A 447 20.08 39.55 5.52
N ALA A 448 19.92 38.50 6.33
CA ALA A 448 18.78 37.58 6.19
C ALA A 448 17.43 38.27 6.44
N TYR A 449 17.38 39.22 7.38
CA TYR A 449 16.17 40.01 7.63
C TYR A 449 15.77 40.86 6.42
N ARG A 450 16.74 41.54 5.78
CA ARG A 450 16.49 42.30 4.54
C ARG A 450 15.95 41.40 3.43
N LEU A 451 16.55 40.22 3.22
CA LEU A 451 16.10 39.27 2.19
C LEU A 451 14.64 38.84 2.38
N VAL A 452 14.24 38.63 3.64
CA VAL A 452 12.87 38.19 3.97
C VAL A 452 11.86 39.33 3.86
N THR A 453 12.25 40.57 4.19
CA THR A 453 11.32 41.73 4.24
C THR A 453 11.25 42.54 2.95
N GLN A 454 12.35 42.66 2.21
CA GLN A 454 12.48 43.53 1.04
C GLN A 454 12.53 42.73 -0.28
N GLY A 455 12.54 41.39 -0.21
CA GLY A 455 12.67 40.51 -1.37
C GLY A 455 14.11 40.43 -1.90
N TYR A 456 14.30 39.61 -2.93
CA TYR A 456 15.60 39.46 -3.58
C TYR A 456 15.85 40.64 -4.53
N PRO A 457 17.02 41.30 -4.47
CA PRO A 457 17.33 42.36 -5.43
C PRO A 457 17.32 41.78 -6.84
N GLN A 458 16.42 42.30 -7.69
CA GLN A 458 16.42 41.99 -9.11
C GLN A 458 17.49 42.84 -9.78
N GLY A 459 18.58 42.19 -10.22
CA GLY A 459 19.57 42.78 -11.12
C GLY A 459 20.31 44.01 -10.59
N SER A 460 21.55 43.82 -10.15
CA SER A 460 22.58 44.83 -10.36
C SER A 460 23.89 44.14 -10.71
N GLU A 461 24.14 44.05 -12.01
CA GLU A 461 25.47 43.93 -12.59
C GLU A 461 26.26 45.19 -12.20
N GLY A 462 26.98 45.12 -11.09
CA GLY A 462 27.98 46.11 -10.69
C GLY A 462 29.18 45.37 -10.14
N PRO A 463 30.42 45.84 -10.40
CA PRO A 463 31.60 45.12 -9.96
C PRO A 463 31.65 45.08 -8.43
N ALA A 464 31.81 43.88 -7.87
CA ALA A 464 32.01 43.65 -6.43
C ALA A 464 33.18 44.53 -5.94
N ARG A 465 32.96 45.32 -4.90
CA ARG A 465 33.94 46.30 -4.39
C ARG A 465 34.88 45.71 -3.35
N SER A 466 34.69 44.45 -2.93
CA SER A 466 35.54 43.68 -2.00
C SER A 466 35.32 42.16 -2.09
N GLU A 467 36.22 41.34 -1.55
CA GLU A 467 36.06 39.86 -1.46
C GLU A 467 34.85 39.44 -0.60
N LEU A 468 34.50 40.24 0.43
CA LEU A 468 33.31 40.03 1.26
C LEU A 468 32.01 40.18 0.46
N ASP A 469 31.97 41.06 -0.54
CA ASP A 469 30.80 41.26 -1.41
C ASP A 469 30.52 40.03 -2.31
N VAL A 470 31.55 39.26 -2.65
CA VAL A 470 31.42 38.09 -3.54
C VAL A 470 30.77 36.90 -2.83
N GLU A 471 31.14 36.64 -1.57
CA GLU A 471 30.51 35.57 -0.77
C GLU A 471 29.06 35.91 -0.41
N GLU A 472 28.77 37.16 -0.05
CA GLU A 472 27.39 37.62 0.20
C GLU A 472 26.52 37.48 -1.05
N HIS A 473 26.99 37.92 -2.23
CA HIS A 473 26.26 37.74 -3.49
C HIS A 473 25.99 36.27 -3.82
N LYS A 474 26.97 35.39 -3.60
CA LYS A 474 26.82 33.95 -3.84
C LYS A 474 25.81 33.33 -2.87
N ALA A 475 25.83 33.69 -1.60
CA ALA A 475 24.87 33.25 -0.59
C ALA A 475 23.45 33.75 -0.90
N MET A 476 23.30 35.01 -1.32
CA MET A 476 22.03 35.62 -1.72
C MET A 476 21.43 34.93 -2.96
N SER A 477 22.25 34.64 -3.98
CA SER A 477 21.81 33.92 -5.18
C SER A 477 21.36 32.48 -4.89
N LYS A 478 21.92 31.85 -3.86
CA LYS A 478 21.55 30.50 -3.42
C LYS A 478 20.25 30.51 -2.62
N ALA A 479 20.02 31.55 -1.82
CA ALA A 479 18.77 31.77 -1.11
C ALA A 479 17.62 32.10 -2.08
N SER A 480 17.85 32.92 -3.11
CA SER A 480 16.82 33.32 -4.09
C SER A 480 16.18 32.16 -4.85
N ARG A 481 16.93 31.08 -5.06
CA ARG A 481 16.43 29.85 -5.68
C ARG A 481 15.47 29.04 -4.79
N LYS A 482 15.43 29.31 -3.48
CA LYS A 482 14.61 28.56 -2.52
C LYS A 482 13.17 29.09 -2.38
N GLY A 483 12.86 30.27 -2.92
CA GLY A 483 11.51 30.85 -2.88
C GLY A 483 11.20 31.68 -1.63
N ASP A 484 9.92 31.94 -1.38
CA ASP A 484 9.44 32.77 -0.26
C ASP A 484 9.51 32.02 1.08
N VAL A 485 10.44 32.46 1.92
CA VAL A 485 10.75 31.86 3.23
C VAL A 485 9.54 31.87 4.17
N LEU A 486 8.79 32.98 4.24
CA LEU A 486 7.70 33.10 5.20
C LEU A 486 6.52 32.22 4.80
N THR A 487 6.17 32.20 3.52
CA THR A 487 5.10 31.34 3.00
C THR A 487 5.44 29.86 3.18
N VAL A 488 6.68 29.44 2.83
CA VAL A 488 7.12 28.04 3.01
C VAL A 488 7.12 27.65 4.48
N ALA A 489 7.62 28.52 5.38
CA ALA A 489 7.61 28.28 6.82
C ALA A 489 6.20 28.22 7.40
N GLN A 490 5.27 29.04 6.91
CA GLN A 490 3.87 29.03 7.33
C GLN A 490 3.19 27.72 6.95
N LEU A 491 3.40 27.24 5.71
CA LEU A 491 2.88 25.94 5.26
C LEU A 491 3.48 24.78 6.08
N ALA A 492 4.80 24.82 6.32
CA ALA A 492 5.48 23.81 7.13
C ALA A 492 4.95 23.76 8.57
N ALA A 493 4.71 24.92 9.20
CA ALA A 493 4.09 25.00 10.52
C ALA A 493 2.68 24.37 10.54
N ILE A 494 1.85 24.64 9.53
CA ILE A 494 0.52 24.04 9.40
C ILE A 494 0.62 22.51 9.25
N MET A 495 1.58 22.03 8.45
CA MET A 495 1.83 20.59 8.29
C MET A 495 2.34 19.95 9.58
N GLY A 496 3.24 20.63 10.31
CA GLY A 496 3.76 20.21 11.60
C GLY A 496 2.64 19.98 12.61
N ALA A 497 1.72 20.94 12.75
CA ALA A 497 0.55 20.80 13.63
C ALA A 497 -0.24 19.51 13.33
N LYS A 498 -0.50 19.23 12.04
CA LYS A 498 -1.27 18.06 11.60
C LYS A 498 -0.53 16.73 11.77
N GLN A 499 0.78 16.74 11.98
CA GLN A 499 1.62 15.56 12.11
C GLN A 499 2.12 15.33 13.55
N THR A 500 1.66 16.12 14.52
CA THR A 500 2.14 16.11 15.91
C THR A 500 2.19 14.72 16.53
N ALA A 501 1.10 13.94 16.43
CA ALA A 501 1.05 12.57 16.98
C ALA A 501 2.01 11.56 16.29
N ASN A 502 2.50 11.89 15.09
CA ASN A 502 3.52 11.11 14.40
C ASN A 502 4.94 11.52 14.80
N LEU A 503 5.12 12.76 15.27
CA LEU A 503 6.41 13.33 15.66
C LEU A 503 6.71 13.16 17.15
N ILE A 504 5.68 13.25 17.99
CA ILE A 504 5.81 13.21 19.45
C ILE A 504 5.10 11.96 19.98
N PRO A 505 5.84 10.99 20.54
CA PRO A 505 5.26 9.80 21.14
C PRO A 505 4.26 10.14 22.24
N LEU A 506 3.23 9.30 22.39
CA LEU A 506 2.17 9.43 23.42
C LEU A 506 1.24 10.64 23.25
N CYS A 507 1.42 11.47 22.22
CA CYS A 507 0.39 12.40 21.78
C CYS A 507 -0.76 11.63 21.10
N HIS A 508 -1.99 12.02 21.42
CA HIS A 508 -3.17 11.45 20.76
C HIS A 508 -3.32 12.06 19.37
N PRO A 509 -3.74 11.30 18.35
CA PRO A 509 -4.12 11.88 17.08
C PRO A 509 -5.38 12.75 17.28
N LEU A 510 -5.29 14.02 16.88
CA LEU A 510 -6.38 14.98 17.02
C LEU A 510 -6.92 15.43 15.65
N SER A 511 -8.24 15.44 15.53
CA SER A 511 -8.95 16.04 14.39
C SER A 511 -9.00 17.55 14.54
N LEU A 512 -8.00 18.24 14.01
CA LEU A 512 -7.89 19.70 14.11
C LEU A 512 -8.97 20.39 13.27
N SER A 513 -9.69 21.31 13.89
CA SER A 513 -10.73 22.12 13.23
C SER A 513 -10.17 23.41 12.66
N ASN A 514 -9.09 23.95 13.23
CA ASN A 514 -8.41 25.14 12.74
C ASN A 514 -6.92 25.12 13.07
N VAL A 515 -6.10 25.62 12.16
CA VAL A 515 -4.68 25.91 12.37
C VAL A 515 -4.38 27.26 11.72
N LYS A 516 -4.19 28.29 12.53
CA LYS A 516 -3.83 29.64 12.08
C LYS A 516 -2.38 29.91 12.46
N VAL A 517 -1.53 30.18 11.46
CA VAL A 517 -0.11 30.48 11.68
C VAL A 517 0.20 31.87 11.11
N ALA A 518 1.01 32.65 11.83
CA ALA A 518 1.57 33.91 11.37
C ALA A 518 3.07 33.94 11.69
N LEU A 519 3.89 34.30 10.69
CA LEU A 519 5.30 34.62 10.88
C LEU A 519 5.50 36.11 10.61
N THR A 520 6.02 36.84 11.60
CA THR A 520 6.15 38.30 11.55
C THR A 520 7.61 38.70 11.79
N PRO A 521 8.28 39.33 10.81
CA PRO A 521 9.60 39.92 11.03
C PRO A 521 9.53 41.07 12.05
N ARG A 522 10.47 41.12 13.01
CA ARG A 522 10.59 42.17 14.03
C ARG A 522 12.04 42.64 14.17
N VAL A 523 12.20 43.91 14.56
CA VAL A 523 13.48 44.48 14.99
C VAL A 523 13.32 44.85 16.47
N VAL A 524 14.28 44.45 17.29
CA VAL A 524 14.31 44.73 18.73
C VAL A 524 15.58 45.49 19.04
N GLU A 525 15.47 46.55 19.84
CA GLU A 525 16.61 47.30 20.34
C GLU A 525 16.93 46.78 21.75
N GLU A 526 18.11 46.22 21.94
CA GLU A 526 18.61 45.76 23.24
C GLU A 526 19.66 46.76 23.77
N GLU A 527 19.51 47.18 25.02
CA GLU A 527 20.53 47.96 25.72
C GLU A 527 21.63 47.01 26.22
N GLN A 528 22.89 47.29 25.89
CA GLN A 528 24.04 46.59 26.46
C GLN A 528 24.81 47.51 27.41
N ASP A 529 24.96 47.05 28.66
CA ASP A 529 25.93 47.59 29.61
C ASP A 529 27.33 47.16 29.16
N VAL A 530 28.04 48.06 28.48
CA VAL A 530 29.46 47.86 28.19
C VAL A 530 30.23 48.28 29.45
N GLY A 531 31.05 47.38 29.97
CA GLY A 531 31.77 47.53 31.24
C GLY A 531 32.50 48.87 31.41
N ARG A 532 32.66 49.23 32.68
CA ARG A 532 33.18 50.51 33.19
C ARG A 532 34.67 50.70 32.88
N ASP A 533 35.01 51.29 31.74
CA ASP A 533 36.33 51.92 31.55
C ASP A 533 36.23 53.41 31.93
N GLY A 534 37.10 53.83 32.84
CA GLY A 534 37.00 55.08 33.60
C GLY A 534 36.64 56.30 32.77
N GLY A 535 35.44 56.86 33.01
CA GLY A 535 35.08 58.21 32.57
C GLY A 535 33.70 58.43 31.95
N GLY A 536 32.79 57.45 31.92
CA GLY A 536 31.40 57.68 31.51
C GLY A 536 30.60 56.40 31.25
N GLU A 537 29.30 56.42 31.56
CA GLU A 537 28.36 55.34 31.25
C GLU A 537 28.06 55.36 29.73
N VAL A 538 28.77 54.55 28.93
CA VAL A 538 28.50 54.46 27.49
C VAL A 538 27.40 53.43 27.26
N ARG A 539 26.15 53.90 27.13
CA ARG A 539 25.03 53.05 26.70
C ARG A 539 25.13 52.83 25.19
N CYS A 540 25.33 51.58 24.78
CA CYS A 540 25.26 51.19 23.38
C CYS A 540 23.95 50.43 23.14
N THR A 541 23.11 50.92 22.22
CA THR A 541 21.91 50.22 21.77
C THR A 541 22.25 49.30 20.60
N ARG A 542 22.07 48.00 20.76
CA ARG A 542 22.29 46.99 19.72
C ARG A 542 20.96 46.56 19.12
N ARG A 543 20.82 46.67 17.79
CA ARG A 543 19.65 46.16 17.06
C ARG A 543 19.79 44.66 16.81
N ARG A 544 18.77 43.89 17.19
CA ARG A 544 18.61 42.48 16.83
C ARG A 544 17.42 42.30 15.91
N TYR A 545 17.59 41.41 14.94
CA TYR A 545 16.58 41.11 13.92
C TYR A 545 16.03 39.71 14.18
N MET A 546 14.71 39.54 14.10
CA MET A 546 14.07 38.26 14.37
C MET A 546 12.84 38.02 13.49
N ILE A 547 12.43 36.75 13.40
CA ILE A 547 11.11 36.36 12.92
C ILE A 547 10.36 35.73 14.09
N GLU A 548 9.22 36.30 14.43
CA GLU A 548 8.30 35.77 15.44
C GLU A 548 7.26 34.88 14.77
N CYS A 549 7.14 33.62 15.20
CA CYS A 549 6.11 32.69 14.75
C CYS A 549 5.05 32.53 15.83
N SER A 550 3.79 32.73 15.47
CA SER A 550 2.62 32.52 16.32
C SER A 550 1.68 31.51 15.65
N ALA A 551 1.28 30.48 16.37
CA ALA A 551 0.37 29.44 15.90
C ALA A 551 -0.78 29.23 16.88
N THR A 552 -2.01 29.37 16.38
CA THR A 552 -3.25 29.06 17.11
C THR A 552 -3.90 27.83 16.50
N VAL A 553 -4.05 26.78 17.29
CA VAL A 553 -4.63 25.51 16.89
C VAL A 553 -5.90 25.26 17.69
N ALA A 554 -6.94 24.76 17.03
CA ALA A 554 -8.19 24.37 17.67
C ALA A 554 -8.67 23.00 17.22
N CYS A 555 -9.40 22.31 18.10
CA CYS A 555 -10.09 21.05 17.81
C CYS A 555 -11.36 20.91 18.66
N GLU A 556 -12.15 19.89 18.34
CA GLU A 556 -13.14 19.34 19.26
C GLU A 556 -12.67 17.95 19.68
N GLY A 557 -12.32 17.78 20.96
CA GLY A 557 -11.59 16.60 21.39
C GLY A 557 -11.51 16.40 22.89
N LYS A 558 -11.03 15.21 23.29
CA LYS A 558 -10.94 14.76 24.68
C LYS A 558 -9.66 15.20 25.39
N THR A 559 -8.65 15.63 24.63
CA THR A 559 -7.36 16.14 25.13
C THR A 559 -7.03 17.50 24.53
N GLY A 560 -6.10 18.22 25.15
CA GLY A 560 -5.64 19.55 24.73
C GLY A 560 -4.84 19.55 23.42
N VAL A 561 -4.71 20.74 22.82
CA VAL A 561 -4.06 20.99 21.51
C VAL A 561 -2.74 21.77 21.64
N GLU A 562 -2.19 21.83 22.85
CA GLU A 562 -0.95 22.57 23.15
C GLU A 562 0.24 22.01 22.35
N MET A 563 0.31 20.69 22.21
CA MET A 563 1.40 20.01 21.51
C MET A 563 1.38 20.34 20.02
N GLU A 564 0.20 20.45 19.42
CA GLU A 564 0.04 20.82 18.02
C GLU A 564 0.43 22.27 17.76
N ALA A 565 0.09 23.18 18.66
CA ALA A 565 0.51 24.57 18.58
C ALA A 565 2.05 24.71 18.73
N LEU A 566 2.66 24.03 19.70
CA LEU A 566 4.11 24.03 19.92
C LEU A 566 4.86 23.40 18.75
N THR A 567 4.35 22.30 18.21
CA THR A 567 4.93 21.62 17.04
C THR A 567 4.86 22.51 15.82
N ALA A 568 3.73 23.21 15.61
CA ALA A 568 3.59 24.17 14.50
C ALA A 568 4.67 25.25 14.54
N VAL A 569 4.86 25.90 15.71
CA VAL A 569 5.89 26.92 15.90
C VAL A 569 7.28 26.35 15.66
N SER A 570 7.58 25.19 16.25
CA SER A 570 8.90 24.56 16.14
C SER A 570 9.25 24.23 14.69
N VAL A 571 8.33 23.61 13.95
CA VAL A 571 8.53 23.25 12.54
C VAL A 571 8.62 24.50 11.67
N GLY A 572 7.82 25.54 11.94
CA GLY A 572 7.91 26.82 11.24
C GLY A 572 9.29 27.46 11.38
N LEU A 573 9.81 27.57 12.60
CA LEU A 573 11.12 28.18 12.87
C LEU A 573 12.28 27.33 12.31
N LEU A 574 12.22 26.00 12.39
CA LEU A 574 13.19 25.12 11.76
C LEU A 574 13.20 25.27 10.23
N THR A 575 12.03 25.52 9.63
CA THR A 575 11.93 25.77 8.19
C THR A 575 12.57 27.10 7.82
N VAL A 576 12.34 28.15 8.61
CA VAL A 576 13.06 29.44 8.43
C VAL A 576 14.57 29.22 8.50
N TRP A 577 15.05 28.45 9.46
CA TRP A 577 16.47 28.10 9.57
C TRP A 577 16.99 27.41 8.31
N ASP A 578 16.32 26.35 7.84
CA ASP A 578 16.77 25.59 6.68
C ASP A 578 16.85 26.45 5.41
N MET A 579 15.89 27.36 5.26
CA MET A 579 15.82 28.29 4.14
C MET A 579 16.96 29.31 4.19
N LEU A 580 17.33 29.80 5.37
CA LEU A 580 18.30 30.89 5.56
C LEU A 580 19.72 30.45 5.96
N LYS A 581 19.98 29.18 6.27
CA LYS A 581 21.29 28.71 6.77
C LYS A 581 22.49 29.00 5.86
N ALA A 582 22.25 29.18 4.56
CA ALA A 582 23.29 29.56 3.60
C ALA A 582 23.74 31.02 3.74
N VAL A 583 22.92 31.89 4.35
CA VAL A 583 23.16 33.33 4.51
C VAL A 583 23.40 33.71 5.98
N ALA A 584 22.86 32.96 6.94
CA ALA A 584 22.87 33.31 8.36
C ALA A 584 23.27 32.16 9.32
N GLY A 585 23.74 31.02 8.80
CA GLY A 585 23.80 29.74 9.54
C GLY A 585 24.53 29.73 10.89
N LYS A 586 25.54 30.59 11.11
CA LYS A 586 26.36 30.57 12.34
C LYS A 586 25.79 31.42 13.48
N GLU A 587 24.93 32.39 13.17
CA GLU A 587 24.44 33.39 14.14
C GLU A 587 22.93 33.28 14.43
N MET A 588 22.25 32.34 13.76
CA MET A 588 20.84 32.11 14.03
C MET A 588 20.63 31.41 15.36
N GLU A 589 19.54 31.76 16.05
CA GLU A 589 19.16 31.15 17.32
C GLU A 589 17.64 31.02 17.37
N ILE A 590 17.13 29.80 17.63
CA ILE A 590 15.70 29.55 17.85
C ILE A 590 15.47 29.49 19.35
N GLY A 591 14.52 30.28 19.85
CA GLY A 591 14.24 30.37 21.27
C GLY A 591 12.80 30.70 21.60
N GLU A 592 12.50 30.61 22.90
CA GLU A 592 11.24 31.06 23.51
C GLU A 592 9.98 30.45 22.92
N ILE A 593 10.08 29.18 22.51
CA ILE A 593 8.93 28.39 22.10
C ILE A 593 8.08 28.09 23.35
N LYS A 594 6.88 28.67 23.41
CA LYS A 594 6.00 28.58 24.58
C LYS A 594 4.53 28.68 24.22
N VAL A 595 3.68 28.04 25.02
CA VAL A 595 2.22 28.26 24.97
C VAL A 595 1.90 29.58 25.68
N THR A 596 1.24 30.48 24.97
CA THR A 596 0.82 31.79 25.49
C THR A 596 -0.63 31.81 25.92
N ARG A 597 -1.51 31.02 25.29
CA ARG A 597 -2.92 30.93 25.66
C ARG A 597 -3.47 29.51 25.46
N LYS A 598 -4.38 29.06 26.32
CA LYS A 598 -5.20 27.85 26.10
C LYS A 598 -6.62 28.02 26.65
N THR A 599 -7.60 27.43 25.98
CA THR A 599 -9.01 27.43 26.37
C THR A 599 -9.65 26.05 26.21
N GLY A 600 -10.75 25.78 26.92
CA GLY A 600 -11.54 24.54 26.78
C GLY A 600 -11.05 23.34 27.59
N SER A 601 -10.07 23.55 28.48
CA SER A 601 -9.57 22.52 29.42
C SER A 601 -10.40 22.48 30.71
N GLN A 602 -10.40 21.33 31.41
CA GLN A 602 -11.01 21.21 32.75
C GLN A 602 -10.33 22.14 33.78
N SER A 603 -9.07 22.49 33.55
CA SER A 603 -8.27 23.41 34.37
C SER A 603 -8.53 24.90 34.11
N GLY A 604 -9.52 25.25 33.27
CA GLY A 604 -9.87 26.64 32.94
C GLY A 604 -9.12 27.23 31.74
N GLU A 605 -9.34 28.51 31.49
CA GLU A 605 -8.58 29.33 30.53
C GLU A 605 -7.25 29.75 31.14
N PHE A 606 -6.18 29.67 30.36
CA PHE A 606 -4.85 30.11 30.77
C PHE A 606 -4.33 31.09 29.72
N GLU A 607 -3.81 32.20 30.21
CA GLU A 607 -3.08 33.19 29.44
C GLU A 607 -1.79 33.51 30.19
N ARG A 608 -0.66 33.44 29.48
CA ARG A 608 0.66 33.72 30.04
C ARG A 608 0.85 35.25 30.03
N GLN A 609 0.94 35.83 31.23
CA GLN A 609 1.32 37.24 31.42
C GLN A 609 2.74 37.50 30.94
#